data_AF-A0A6I7LS52-F1
#
_entry.id   AF-A0A6I7LS52-F1
#
_cell.length_a   1.000
_cell.length_b   1.000
_cell.length_c   1.000
_cell.angle_alpha   90.00
_cell.angle_beta   90.00
_cell.angle_gamma   90.00
#
_symmetry.space_group_name_H-M   'P 1'
#
loop_
_entity.id
_entity.type
_entity.pdbx_description
1 polymer ?
#
loop_
_entity_poly.entity_id
_entity_poly.type
_entity_poly.pdbx_seq_one_letter_code
_entity_poly.pdbx_strand_id
1 'polypeptide(L)'
;MKRLAMLVILAGLLLEAGGSHGAVYPDSARMEMLFDDYFKGFISLNPEEAAALGFPKEWGYEFNRGALDDISDRGIEANFAMARDFRKRLSEIDSNKITPAQKIDADLLAWFLDLQMQGGKYLYQRYYIDHLSGVQAQVINVLTTYHTISDMQDARDYLSRMEAIPARVEQTMRLIDLQDKKGIRPPIYIIDRVLKDVEDFVSASLAQDVLTLDFKNKVESVRAIDQTNREHMIQIAAVTVRDKVYPSFNAFISQLKDISTRADSICGAWKLPDGDNYYQYSLKSFTSLSAPPEEIFQLGQKEVESLQKEARVLLDSLGIGGDKTFGALMQDYWAYWRRPEMQDIFFYTDSTHKREMILRDYRAILDNVYSLLPRAFSYISKTKAAVEPVPSYREAGGTTYYEPASLDGKRPGTFYINMGYTLAKPNMRTLTYHETVPGHHFQIATQQELTSRRLFKNLYFISGFGEGWAMYVERLASELGWLPDIYSRLAEINSQLFRAVRVVLDTGIHYKKWTREQALQYMTDNLGWGSENEIDRYIVWPGQACSYTVGRVKIMALREKAQTALGDKFNLPDFHMVILKNGSIPLDMLEDRVDEYIKSKS
;
A
#
# COMPACT_ATOMS: atom_id res chain seq x y z
N MET A 1 5.47 -33.60 -52.00
CA MET A 1 4.77 -32.29 -52.11
C MET A 1 3.32 -32.58 -52.44
N LYS A 2 2.24 -32.21 -51.72
CA LYS A 2 1.95 -31.30 -50.60
C LYS A 2 0.53 -31.65 -50.02
N ARG A 3 0.35 -31.54 -48.69
CA ARG A 3 -0.89 -31.27 -47.85
C ARG A 3 -2.02 -32.36 -47.84
N LEU A 4 -2.37 -33.13 -46.78
CA LEU A 4 -2.77 -32.97 -45.34
C LEU A 4 -3.98 -32.02 -45.11
N ALA A 5 -5.23 -32.46 -44.85
CA ALA A 5 -5.86 -33.20 -43.70
C ALA A 5 -5.97 -32.34 -42.42
N MET A 6 -7.14 -32.10 -41.81
CA MET A 6 -7.94 -33.09 -41.07
C MET A 6 -9.42 -32.70 -40.91
N LEU A 7 -10.30 -33.71 -40.96
CA LEU A 7 -11.76 -33.67 -40.85
C LEU A 7 -12.24 -33.84 -39.41
N VAL A 8 -13.37 -33.19 -39.12
CA VAL A 8 -14.28 -33.43 -37.98
C VAL A 8 -15.03 -34.75 -38.18
N ILE A 9 -15.15 -35.58 -37.15
CA ILE A 9 -16.16 -36.66 -37.10
C ILE A 9 -16.99 -36.50 -35.83
N LEU A 10 -18.28 -36.21 -36.03
CA LEU A 10 -19.36 -36.45 -35.09
C LEU A 10 -19.68 -37.95 -35.08
N ALA A 11 -19.87 -38.52 -33.90
CA ALA A 11 -20.77 -39.65 -33.72
C ALA A 11 -21.62 -39.36 -32.47
N GLY A 12 -22.92 -39.20 -32.70
CA GLY A 12 -23.91 -39.06 -31.63
C GLY A 12 -24.29 -40.41 -31.02
N LEU A 13 -24.73 -40.36 -29.77
CA LEU A 13 -25.58 -41.38 -29.16
C LEU A 13 -26.65 -40.67 -28.33
N LEU A 14 -27.87 -41.16 -28.50
CA LEU A 14 -29.14 -40.62 -28.05
C LEU A 14 -29.32 -40.66 -26.52
N LEU A 15 -30.14 -39.72 -26.08
CA LEU A 15 -30.83 -39.58 -24.79
C LEU A 15 -31.12 -40.89 -24.03
N GLU A 16 -30.63 -40.94 -22.80
CA GLU A 16 -31.40 -41.45 -21.65
C GLU A 16 -31.67 -40.29 -20.69
N ALA A 17 -32.95 -40.04 -20.42
CA ALA A 17 -33.39 -39.16 -19.36
C ALA A 17 -33.26 -39.90 -18.02
N GLY A 18 -32.38 -39.44 -17.14
CA GLY A 18 -32.19 -40.06 -15.83
C GLY A 18 -31.20 -39.33 -14.93
N GLY A 19 -31.67 -38.29 -14.22
CA GLY A 19 -30.99 -37.69 -13.07
C GLY A 19 -29.95 -36.62 -13.44
N SER A 20 -30.22 -35.38 -13.03
CA SER A 20 -29.25 -34.30 -12.95
C SER A 20 -28.13 -34.65 -11.96
N HIS A 21 -27.18 -35.47 -12.39
CA HIS A 21 -25.90 -35.62 -11.72
C HIS A 21 -25.09 -34.38 -12.11
N GLY A 22 -25.13 -33.34 -11.27
CA GLY A 22 -24.24 -32.19 -11.41
C GLY A 22 -22.82 -32.70 -11.61
N ALA A 23 -22.12 -32.20 -12.64
CA ALA A 23 -20.78 -32.65 -12.96
C ALA A 23 -19.88 -32.54 -11.72
N VAL A 24 -19.40 -33.68 -11.21
CA VAL A 24 -18.46 -33.71 -10.08
C VAL A 24 -17.08 -33.39 -10.66
N TYR A 25 -16.68 -32.13 -10.56
CA TYR A 25 -15.34 -31.70 -10.98
C TYR A 25 -14.26 -32.27 -10.04
N PRO A 26 -13.08 -32.65 -10.56
CA PRO A 26 -11.93 -32.97 -9.72
C PRO A 26 -11.58 -31.81 -8.78
N ASP A 27 -11.06 -32.11 -7.59
CA ASP A 27 -10.73 -31.11 -6.57
C ASP A 27 -9.76 -30.04 -7.06
N SER A 28 -8.77 -30.41 -7.89
CA SER A 28 -7.92 -29.44 -8.57
C SER A 28 -8.71 -28.45 -9.43
N ALA A 29 -9.74 -28.87 -10.16
CA ALA A 29 -10.58 -27.97 -10.96
C ALA A 29 -11.52 -27.13 -10.08
N ARG A 30 -12.08 -27.74 -9.02
CA ARG A 30 -12.88 -27.04 -8.01
C ARG A 30 -12.09 -25.90 -7.35
N MET A 31 -10.80 -26.11 -7.10
CA MET A 31 -9.92 -25.10 -6.51
C MET A 31 -9.71 -23.90 -7.45
N GLU A 32 -9.49 -24.13 -8.74
CA GLU A 32 -9.40 -23.05 -9.73
C GLU A 32 -10.68 -22.21 -9.79
N MET A 33 -11.83 -22.87 -9.82
CA MET A 33 -13.13 -22.20 -9.82
C MET A 33 -13.35 -21.41 -8.53
N LEU A 34 -12.93 -21.93 -7.38
CA LEU A 34 -13.04 -21.24 -6.09
C LEU A 34 -12.27 -19.91 -6.11
N PHE A 35 -11.05 -19.88 -6.63
CA PHE A 35 -10.27 -18.65 -6.72
C PHE A 35 -10.90 -17.60 -7.64
N ASP A 36 -11.45 -18.03 -8.79
CA ASP A 36 -12.15 -17.15 -9.72
C ASP A 36 -13.47 -16.62 -9.15
N ASP A 37 -14.26 -17.50 -8.53
CA ASP A 37 -15.50 -17.13 -7.84
C ASP A 37 -15.23 -16.15 -6.69
N TYR A 38 -14.13 -16.34 -5.96
CA TYR A 38 -13.72 -15.43 -4.90
C TYR A 38 -13.43 -14.05 -5.45
N PHE A 39 -12.62 -13.97 -6.51
CA PHE A 39 -12.31 -12.70 -7.17
C PHE A 39 -13.59 -12.00 -7.65
N LYS A 40 -14.50 -12.73 -8.32
CA LYS A 40 -15.81 -12.20 -8.78
C LYS A 40 -16.68 -11.68 -7.64
N GLY A 41 -16.81 -12.45 -6.57
CA GLY A 41 -17.56 -12.02 -5.40
C GLY A 41 -16.96 -10.77 -4.76
N PHE A 42 -15.63 -10.71 -4.66
CA PHE A 42 -14.92 -9.59 -4.04
C PHE A 42 -15.14 -8.29 -4.83
N ILE A 43 -14.89 -8.30 -6.14
CA ILE A 43 -15.06 -7.08 -6.97
C ILE A 43 -16.53 -6.63 -7.07
N SER A 44 -17.48 -7.55 -6.92
CA SER A 44 -18.90 -7.22 -6.90
C SER A 44 -19.31 -6.49 -5.62
N LEU A 45 -18.66 -6.79 -4.48
CA LEU A 45 -18.91 -6.12 -3.20
C LEU A 45 -18.07 -4.86 -3.02
N ASN A 46 -16.94 -4.77 -3.72
CA ASN A 46 -15.94 -3.71 -3.57
C ASN A 46 -15.67 -3.03 -4.94
N PRO A 47 -16.66 -2.32 -5.52
CA PRO A 47 -16.53 -1.66 -6.83
C PRO A 47 -15.45 -0.58 -6.89
N GLU A 48 -15.04 0.00 -5.76
CA GLU A 48 -13.94 0.98 -5.72
C GLU A 48 -12.59 0.30 -5.98
N GLU A 49 -12.32 -0.80 -5.28
CA GLU A 49 -11.11 -1.62 -5.47
C GLU A 49 -11.07 -2.22 -6.88
N ALA A 50 -12.22 -2.68 -7.39
CA ALA A 50 -12.35 -3.17 -8.76
C ALA A 50 -11.95 -2.11 -9.81
N ALA A 51 -12.30 -0.83 -9.58
CA ALA A 51 -11.88 0.27 -10.43
C ALA A 51 -10.37 0.55 -10.30
N ALA A 52 -9.80 0.46 -9.09
CA ALA A 52 -8.37 0.66 -8.87
C ALA A 52 -7.51 -0.39 -9.60
N LEU A 53 -7.91 -1.66 -9.58
CA LEU A 53 -7.21 -2.77 -10.24
C LEU A 53 -7.11 -2.61 -11.76
N GLY A 54 -8.12 -2.01 -12.40
CA GLY A 54 -8.12 -1.71 -13.83
C GLY A 54 -7.84 -2.91 -14.72
N PHE A 55 -8.70 -3.93 -14.69
CA PHE A 55 -8.56 -5.12 -15.54
C PHE A 55 -9.25 -4.98 -16.92
N PRO A 56 -8.79 -5.71 -17.95
CA PRO A 56 -9.36 -5.66 -19.30
C PRO A 56 -10.85 -6.01 -19.33
N LYS A 57 -11.65 -5.25 -20.10
CA LYS A 57 -13.09 -5.55 -20.29
C LYS A 57 -13.27 -6.94 -20.92
N GLU A 58 -12.33 -7.35 -21.76
CA GLU A 58 -12.29 -8.62 -22.48
C GLU A 58 -12.15 -9.85 -21.56
N TRP A 59 -11.74 -9.64 -20.29
CA TRP A 59 -11.69 -10.73 -19.31
C TRP A 59 -13.08 -11.11 -18.77
N GLY A 60 -14.12 -10.33 -19.07
CA GLY A 60 -15.51 -10.67 -18.74
C GLY A 60 -15.88 -10.53 -17.27
N TYR A 61 -15.05 -9.86 -16.48
CA TYR A 61 -15.38 -9.51 -15.10
C TYR A 61 -16.27 -8.27 -15.06
N GLU A 62 -17.44 -8.39 -14.46
CA GLU A 62 -18.42 -7.31 -14.33
C GLU A 62 -18.59 -6.90 -12.88
N PHE A 63 -18.72 -5.60 -12.65
CA PHE A 63 -19.03 -5.00 -11.36
C PHE A 63 -19.74 -3.66 -11.60
N ASN A 64 -20.38 -3.11 -10.57
CA ASN A 64 -21.06 -1.83 -10.69
C ASN A 64 -20.06 -0.67 -10.68
N ARG A 65 -19.65 -0.22 -11.87
CA ARG A 65 -18.71 0.91 -12.08
C ARG A 65 -19.22 2.25 -11.57
N GLY A 66 -20.55 2.40 -11.46
CA GLY A 66 -21.21 3.61 -10.96
C GLY A 66 -21.51 3.59 -9.45
N ALA A 67 -21.11 2.54 -8.74
CA ALA A 67 -21.29 2.41 -7.30
C ALA A 67 -20.03 2.78 -6.50
N LEU A 68 -20.28 3.23 -5.27
CA LEU A 68 -19.33 3.26 -4.17
C LEU A 68 -19.54 1.99 -3.33
N ASP A 69 -18.51 1.54 -2.61
CA ASP A 69 -18.61 0.40 -1.67
C ASP A 69 -19.75 0.62 -0.64
N ASP A 70 -20.37 -0.46 -0.18
CA ASP A 70 -21.39 -0.39 0.87
C ASP A 70 -20.73 -0.58 2.24
N ILE A 71 -20.57 0.49 3.01
CA ILE A 71 -20.05 0.42 4.39
C ILE A 71 -21.18 0.43 5.44
N SER A 72 -22.44 0.21 5.02
CA SER A 72 -23.54 -0.03 5.96
C SER A 72 -23.36 -1.37 6.69
N ASP A 73 -24.18 -1.63 7.71
CA ASP A 73 -24.13 -2.91 8.45
C ASP A 73 -24.39 -4.10 7.51
N ARG A 74 -25.24 -3.89 6.49
CA ARG A 74 -25.49 -4.87 5.43
C ARG A 74 -24.25 -5.13 4.59
N GLY A 75 -23.54 -4.09 4.15
CA GLY A 75 -22.34 -4.24 3.31
C GLY A 75 -21.15 -4.82 4.06
N ILE A 76 -20.98 -4.43 5.33
CA ILE A 76 -20.00 -5.02 6.25
C ILE A 76 -20.30 -6.51 6.44
N GLU A 77 -21.55 -6.86 6.76
CA GLU A 77 -21.96 -8.25 6.93
C GLU A 77 -21.86 -9.06 5.63
N ALA A 78 -22.14 -8.47 4.47
CA ALA A 78 -21.97 -9.14 3.17
C ALA A 78 -20.51 -9.55 2.93
N ASN A 79 -19.55 -8.69 3.26
CA ASN A 79 -18.13 -9.01 3.18
C ASN A 79 -17.74 -10.14 4.16
N PHE A 80 -18.24 -10.11 5.41
CA PHE A 80 -17.98 -11.21 6.36
C PHE A 80 -18.67 -12.52 5.97
N ALA A 81 -19.88 -12.46 5.42
CA ALA A 81 -20.62 -13.62 4.94
C ALA A 81 -19.88 -14.28 3.77
N MET A 82 -19.39 -13.48 2.83
CA MET A 82 -18.52 -13.96 1.76
C MET A 82 -17.26 -14.64 2.34
N ALA A 83 -16.58 -14.01 3.31
CA ALA A 83 -15.39 -14.60 3.90
C ALA A 83 -15.65 -15.97 4.54
N ARG A 84 -16.75 -16.10 5.30
CA ARG A 84 -17.18 -17.38 5.91
C ARG A 84 -17.55 -18.43 4.86
N ASP A 85 -18.26 -18.04 3.80
CA ASP A 85 -18.63 -18.96 2.72
C ASP A 85 -17.40 -19.53 2.02
N PHE A 86 -16.48 -18.67 1.56
CA PHE A 86 -15.27 -19.12 0.89
C PHE A 86 -14.35 -19.91 1.80
N ARG A 87 -14.28 -19.58 3.10
CA ARG A 87 -13.49 -20.35 4.05
C ARG A 87 -14.03 -21.76 4.22
N LYS A 88 -15.36 -21.91 4.25
CA LYS A 88 -16.04 -23.21 4.29
C LYS A 88 -15.80 -23.98 3.00
N ARG A 89 -16.05 -23.38 1.83
CA ARG A 89 -15.82 -24.01 0.51
C ARG A 89 -14.38 -24.51 0.35
N LEU A 90 -13.40 -23.74 0.85
CA LEU A 90 -12.00 -24.13 0.83
C LEU A 90 -11.74 -25.40 1.65
N SER A 91 -12.40 -25.56 2.80
CA SER A 91 -12.28 -26.74 3.65
C SER A 91 -12.92 -28.02 3.09
N GLU A 92 -13.78 -27.89 2.07
CA GLU A 92 -14.46 -29.00 1.40
C GLU A 92 -13.65 -29.58 0.21
N ILE A 93 -12.46 -29.03 -0.07
CA ILE A 93 -11.55 -29.52 -1.11
C ILE A 93 -10.44 -30.34 -0.44
N ASP A 94 -10.24 -31.58 -0.91
CA ASP A 94 -9.19 -32.45 -0.37
C ASP A 94 -7.80 -31.92 -0.75
N SER A 95 -7.04 -31.47 0.24
CA SER A 95 -5.69 -30.91 0.04
C SER A 95 -4.68 -31.90 -0.55
N ASN A 96 -4.97 -33.21 -0.55
CA ASN A 96 -4.12 -34.23 -1.18
C ASN A 96 -4.39 -34.39 -2.68
N LYS A 97 -5.47 -33.79 -3.19
CA LYS A 97 -5.91 -33.88 -4.60
C LYS A 97 -5.71 -32.58 -5.38
N ILE A 98 -4.95 -31.65 -4.81
CA ILE A 98 -4.57 -30.37 -5.43
C ILE A 98 -3.05 -30.32 -5.62
N THR A 99 -2.60 -29.44 -6.50
CA THR A 99 -1.16 -29.23 -6.76
C THR A 99 -0.48 -28.46 -5.62
N PRO A 100 0.86 -28.55 -5.47
CA PRO A 100 1.60 -27.74 -4.49
C PRO A 100 1.39 -26.23 -4.67
N ALA A 101 1.29 -25.74 -5.91
CA ALA A 101 1.03 -24.32 -6.18
C ALA A 101 -0.37 -23.91 -5.71
N GLN A 102 -1.39 -24.73 -5.98
CA GLN A 102 -2.74 -24.50 -5.47
C GLN A 102 -2.82 -24.55 -3.96
N LYS A 103 -2.02 -25.40 -3.31
CA LYS A 103 -1.95 -25.45 -1.84
C LYS A 103 -1.44 -24.12 -1.27
N ILE A 104 -0.38 -23.54 -1.84
CA ILE A 104 0.14 -22.22 -1.42
C ILE A 104 -0.93 -21.14 -1.60
N ASP A 105 -1.61 -21.13 -2.74
CA ASP A 105 -2.68 -20.17 -3.03
C ASP A 105 -3.89 -20.35 -2.09
N ALA A 106 -4.24 -21.59 -1.75
CA ALA A 106 -5.30 -21.93 -0.81
C ALA A 106 -4.94 -21.50 0.61
N ASP A 107 -3.71 -21.78 1.07
CA ASP A 107 -3.23 -21.37 2.40
C ASP A 107 -3.18 -19.84 2.51
N LEU A 108 -2.78 -19.15 1.44
CA LEU A 108 -2.81 -17.68 1.36
C LEU A 108 -4.23 -17.12 1.48
N LEU A 109 -5.17 -17.67 0.69
CA LEU A 109 -6.57 -17.25 0.77
C LEU A 109 -7.15 -17.54 2.15
N ALA A 110 -6.89 -18.72 2.73
CA ALA A 110 -7.31 -19.06 4.08
C ALA A 110 -6.79 -18.05 5.10
N TRP A 111 -5.53 -17.65 5.00
CA TRP A 111 -4.92 -16.66 5.88
C TRP A 111 -5.66 -15.31 5.81
N PHE A 112 -5.97 -14.81 4.61
CA PHE A 112 -6.72 -13.56 4.44
C PHE A 112 -8.13 -13.65 5.04
N LEU A 113 -8.84 -14.73 4.73
CA LEU A 113 -10.19 -14.96 5.23
C LEU A 113 -10.23 -15.08 6.75
N ASP A 114 -9.28 -15.82 7.33
CA ASP A 114 -9.17 -16.00 8.78
C ASP A 114 -8.80 -14.68 9.47
N LEU A 115 -7.90 -13.88 8.87
CA LEU A 115 -7.56 -12.55 9.37
C LEU A 115 -8.76 -11.61 9.32
N GLN A 116 -9.49 -11.57 8.20
CA GLN A 116 -10.69 -10.75 8.04
C GLN A 116 -11.71 -11.10 9.11
N MET A 117 -12.08 -12.39 9.26
CA MET A 117 -13.05 -12.84 10.27
C MET A 117 -12.60 -12.51 11.70
N GLN A 118 -11.31 -12.67 12.03
CA GLN A 118 -10.74 -12.25 13.32
C GLN A 118 -10.89 -10.73 13.54
N GLY A 119 -10.75 -9.93 12.48
CA GLY A 119 -10.93 -8.48 12.51
C GLY A 119 -12.35 -8.02 12.83
N GLY A 120 -13.36 -8.88 12.63
CA GLY A 120 -14.76 -8.52 12.88
C GLY A 120 -15.05 -8.04 14.31
N LYS A 121 -14.34 -8.60 15.31
CA LYS A 121 -14.48 -8.12 16.70
C LYS A 121 -13.85 -6.75 16.96
N TYR A 122 -13.00 -6.29 16.05
CA TYR A 122 -12.29 -5.01 16.13
C TYR A 122 -12.80 -3.94 15.16
N LEU A 123 -13.98 -4.15 14.57
CA LEU A 123 -14.58 -3.26 13.58
C LEU A 123 -14.58 -1.79 14.01
N TYR A 124 -14.77 -1.54 15.31
CA TYR A 124 -14.88 -0.20 15.87
C TYR A 124 -13.57 0.32 16.47
N GLN A 125 -12.52 -0.49 16.62
CA GLN A 125 -11.27 -0.09 17.26
C GLN A 125 -10.33 0.64 16.28
N ARG A 126 -10.55 0.47 14.97
CA ARG A 126 -9.96 1.33 13.95
C ARG A 126 -10.81 2.60 13.82
N TYR A 127 -10.21 3.78 13.94
CA TYR A 127 -10.93 5.02 13.68
C TYR A 127 -11.45 5.06 12.24
N TYR A 128 -12.73 5.39 12.05
CA TYR A 128 -13.31 5.52 10.70
C TYR A 128 -12.87 6.81 10.00
N ILE A 129 -12.36 7.77 10.76
CA ILE A 129 -11.84 9.05 10.28
C ILE A 129 -10.56 9.41 11.01
N ASP A 130 -9.59 9.85 10.23
CA ASP A 130 -8.33 10.42 10.66
C ASP A 130 -7.75 11.29 9.53
N HIS A 131 -6.62 11.95 9.77
CA HIS A 131 -6.01 12.87 8.80
C HIS A 131 -5.38 12.18 7.57
N LEU A 132 -5.30 10.84 7.55
CA LEU A 132 -4.81 10.03 6.42
C LEU A 132 -5.95 9.31 5.70
N SER A 133 -7.00 8.93 6.42
CA SER A 133 -8.06 8.07 5.92
C SER A 133 -9.46 8.47 6.39
N GLY A 134 -10.45 8.10 5.60
CA GLY A 134 -11.86 8.38 5.87
C GLY A 134 -12.59 8.87 4.63
N VAL A 135 -13.89 9.10 4.78
CA VAL A 135 -14.77 9.50 3.67
C VAL A 135 -14.32 10.79 3.00
N GLN A 136 -13.72 11.71 3.76
CA GLN A 136 -13.20 12.99 3.28
C GLN A 136 -12.07 12.86 2.26
N ALA A 137 -11.33 11.75 2.27
CA ALA A 137 -10.22 11.50 1.34
C ALA A 137 -10.54 10.41 0.31
N GLN A 138 -11.16 9.31 0.74
CA GLN A 138 -11.32 8.10 -0.07
C GLN A 138 -12.22 8.31 -1.28
N VAL A 139 -13.39 8.94 -1.11
CA VAL A 139 -14.34 9.13 -2.22
C VAL A 139 -13.77 10.05 -3.30
N ILE A 140 -13.00 11.07 -2.89
CA ILE A 140 -12.29 11.97 -3.80
C ILE A 140 -11.19 11.22 -4.53
N ASN A 141 -10.40 10.40 -3.83
CA ASN A 141 -9.32 9.63 -4.44
C ASN A 141 -9.84 8.62 -5.47
N VAL A 142 -10.93 7.90 -5.17
CA VAL A 142 -11.53 6.93 -6.10
C VAL A 142 -11.96 7.59 -7.40
N LEU A 143 -12.64 8.73 -7.30
CA LEU A 143 -13.10 9.48 -8.47
C LEU A 143 -11.92 10.04 -9.26
N THR A 144 -11.01 10.74 -8.59
CA THR A 144 -9.96 11.51 -9.27
C THR A 144 -8.79 10.66 -9.76
N THR A 145 -8.41 9.59 -9.03
CA THR A 145 -7.30 8.70 -9.40
C THR A 145 -7.74 7.50 -10.25
N TYR A 146 -8.77 6.78 -9.79
CA TYR A 146 -9.04 5.43 -10.31
C TYR A 146 -10.19 5.38 -11.32
N HIS A 147 -11.15 6.30 -11.24
CA HIS A 147 -12.23 6.36 -12.23
C HIS A 147 -11.74 7.01 -13.53
N THR A 148 -11.61 6.20 -14.57
CA THR A 148 -11.28 6.65 -15.94
C THR A 148 -12.56 6.92 -16.74
N ILE A 149 -12.56 7.95 -17.59
CA ILE A 149 -13.66 8.23 -18.52
C ILE A 149 -13.15 8.02 -19.95
N SER A 150 -13.56 6.93 -20.60
CA SER A 150 -13.21 6.67 -22.01
C SER A 150 -14.39 6.84 -22.96
N ASP A 151 -15.61 6.74 -22.44
CA ASP A 151 -16.85 6.82 -23.21
C ASP A 151 -17.98 7.48 -22.39
N MET A 152 -19.15 7.61 -23.01
CA MET A 152 -20.31 8.24 -22.38
C MET A 152 -20.86 7.43 -21.18
N GLN A 153 -20.69 6.10 -21.16
CA GLN A 153 -21.14 5.28 -20.04
C GLN A 153 -20.23 5.47 -18.83
N ASP A 154 -18.92 5.47 -19.03
CA ASP A 154 -17.97 5.77 -17.95
C ASP A 154 -18.25 7.17 -17.35
N ALA A 155 -18.58 8.17 -18.20
CA ALA A 155 -18.94 9.51 -17.72
C ALA A 155 -20.22 9.50 -16.87
N ARG A 156 -21.21 8.68 -17.21
CA ARG A 156 -22.44 8.49 -16.40
C ARG A 156 -22.13 7.76 -15.09
N ASP A 157 -21.27 6.76 -15.12
CA ASP A 157 -20.86 6.01 -13.93
C ASP A 157 -20.11 6.91 -12.94
N TYR A 158 -19.26 7.82 -13.42
CA TYR A 158 -18.61 8.84 -12.60
C TYR A 158 -19.65 9.73 -11.87
N LEU A 159 -20.63 10.26 -12.61
CA LEU A 159 -21.69 11.08 -12.03
C LEU A 159 -22.55 10.28 -11.03
N SER A 160 -22.80 9.00 -11.30
CA SER A 160 -23.49 8.09 -10.36
C SER A 160 -22.73 7.94 -9.04
N ARG A 161 -21.40 7.81 -9.09
CA ARG A 161 -20.57 7.79 -7.87
C ARG A 161 -20.63 9.12 -7.11
N MET A 162 -20.57 10.26 -7.82
CA MET A 162 -20.74 11.57 -7.19
C MET A 162 -22.09 11.70 -6.49
N GLU A 163 -23.16 11.24 -7.13
CA GLU A 163 -24.52 11.20 -6.60
C GLU A 163 -24.67 10.28 -5.38
N ALA A 164 -23.83 9.25 -5.25
CA ALA A 164 -23.81 8.33 -4.12
C ALA A 164 -23.01 8.85 -2.90
N ILE A 165 -22.22 9.92 -3.04
CA ILE A 165 -21.39 10.48 -1.95
C ILE A 165 -22.22 10.79 -0.68
N PRO A 166 -23.39 11.45 -0.74
CA PRO A 166 -24.17 11.75 0.46
C PRO A 166 -24.54 10.51 1.28
N ALA A 167 -24.93 9.43 0.60
CA ALA A 167 -25.26 8.17 1.27
C ALA A 167 -24.02 7.54 1.93
N ARG A 168 -22.85 7.60 1.27
CA ARG A 168 -21.59 7.15 1.87
C ARG A 168 -21.21 7.98 3.11
N VAL A 169 -21.35 9.31 3.04
CA VAL A 169 -21.10 10.20 4.20
C VAL A 169 -22.03 9.85 5.35
N GLU A 170 -23.32 9.63 5.10
CA GLU A 170 -24.29 9.21 6.12
C GLU A 170 -23.90 7.87 6.77
N GLN A 171 -23.48 6.88 5.96
CA GLN A 171 -23.00 5.60 6.49
C GLN A 171 -21.77 5.77 7.39
N THR A 172 -20.81 6.62 7.01
CA THR A 172 -19.65 6.97 7.85
C THR A 172 -20.08 7.65 9.13
N MET A 173 -20.99 8.63 9.07
CA MET A 173 -21.52 9.33 10.25
C MET A 173 -22.18 8.35 11.24
N ARG A 174 -22.93 7.36 10.74
CA ARG A 174 -23.52 6.30 11.59
C ARG A 174 -22.44 5.49 12.31
N LEU A 175 -21.39 5.10 11.59
CA LEU A 175 -20.30 4.30 12.18
C LEU A 175 -19.53 5.09 13.23
N ILE A 176 -19.31 6.38 13.01
CA ILE A 176 -18.69 7.28 13.98
C ILE A 176 -19.57 7.44 15.23
N ASP A 177 -20.89 7.58 15.09
CA ASP A 177 -21.82 7.60 16.23
C ASP A 177 -21.76 6.30 17.05
N LEU A 178 -21.63 5.15 16.38
CA LEU A 178 -21.42 3.87 17.05
C LEU A 178 -20.07 3.79 17.78
N GLN A 179 -19.00 4.37 17.22
CA GLN A 179 -17.71 4.50 17.91
C GLN A 179 -17.83 5.42 19.13
N ASP A 180 -18.48 6.57 18.99
CA ASP A 180 -18.69 7.55 20.07
C ASP A 180 -19.45 6.94 21.26
N LYS A 181 -20.52 6.19 20.98
CA LYS A 181 -21.29 5.43 21.99
C LYS A 181 -20.46 4.38 22.74
N LYS A 182 -19.37 3.89 22.13
CA LYS A 182 -18.41 2.95 22.73
C LYS A 182 -17.24 3.66 23.41
N GLY A 183 -17.21 4.99 23.41
CA GLY A 183 -16.08 5.79 23.91
C GLY A 183 -14.86 5.73 23.00
N ILE A 184 -15.00 5.28 21.76
CA ILE A 184 -13.91 5.22 20.78
C ILE A 184 -13.94 6.51 19.97
N ARG A 185 -12.95 7.38 20.22
CA ARG A 185 -12.82 8.67 19.55
C ARG A 185 -11.36 8.86 19.15
N PRO A 186 -11.07 9.36 17.93
CA PRO A 186 -9.74 9.86 17.63
C PRO A 186 -9.32 10.93 18.65
N PRO A 187 -8.02 11.09 18.93
CA PRO A 187 -7.56 12.21 19.74
C PRO A 187 -8.00 13.56 19.15
N ILE A 188 -8.27 14.56 19.99
CA ILE A 188 -8.84 15.85 19.58
C ILE A 188 -8.05 16.53 18.44
N TYR A 189 -6.71 16.50 18.51
CA TYR A 189 -5.86 17.07 17.46
C TYR A 189 -5.96 16.34 16.11
N ILE A 190 -6.38 15.07 16.08
CA ILE A 190 -6.69 14.36 14.83
C ILE A 190 -8.03 14.85 14.29
N ILE A 191 -9.04 15.01 15.16
CA ILE A 191 -10.37 15.49 14.75
C ILE A 191 -10.26 16.92 14.21
N ASP A 192 -9.51 17.80 14.87
CA ASP A 192 -9.31 19.19 14.43
C ASP A 192 -8.69 19.28 13.03
N ARG A 193 -7.77 18.37 12.68
CA ARG A 193 -7.18 18.29 11.35
C ARG A 193 -8.20 17.84 10.30
N VAL A 194 -8.95 16.78 10.59
CA VAL A 194 -10.02 16.32 9.69
C VAL A 194 -11.08 17.40 9.50
N LEU A 195 -11.46 18.08 10.58
CA LEU A 195 -12.43 19.17 10.54
C LEU A 195 -11.94 20.29 9.63
N LYS A 196 -10.66 20.69 9.77
CA LYS A 196 -10.04 21.68 8.89
C LYS A 196 -10.06 21.24 7.42
N ASP A 197 -9.65 20.01 7.12
CA ASP A 197 -9.59 19.51 5.74
C ASP A 197 -10.98 19.51 5.08
N VAL A 198 -12.01 19.14 5.85
CA VAL A 198 -13.40 19.13 5.35
C VAL A 198 -13.97 20.55 5.22
N GLU A 199 -13.67 21.45 6.15
CA GLU A 199 -14.05 22.88 6.06
C GLU A 199 -13.41 23.55 4.83
N ASP A 200 -12.12 23.28 4.59
CA ASP A 200 -11.41 23.78 3.41
C ASP A 200 -12.07 23.22 2.13
N PHE A 201 -12.42 21.92 2.09
CA PHE A 201 -13.12 21.29 0.97
C PHE A 201 -14.46 21.96 0.64
N VAL A 202 -15.35 22.17 1.63
CA VAL A 202 -16.67 22.77 1.37
C VAL A 202 -16.63 24.28 1.10
N SER A 203 -15.54 24.94 1.50
CA SER A 203 -15.33 26.38 1.26
C SER A 203 -14.80 26.71 -0.15
N ALA A 204 -14.35 25.70 -0.89
CA ALA A 204 -13.85 25.87 -2.25
C ALA A 204 -14.95 26.38 -3.19
N SER A 205 -14.63 27.38 -4.02
CA SER A 205 -15.54 27.82 -5.09
C SER A 205 -15.82 26.66 -6.04
N LEU A 206 -17.05 26.51 -6.54
CA LEU A 206 -17.42 25.41 -7.45
C LEU A 206 -16.53 25.35 -8.71
N ALA A 207 -16.02 26.49 -9.17
CA ALA A 207 -15.12 26.56 -10.32
C ALA A 207 -13.69 26.03 -10.02
N GLN A 208 -13.35 25.85 -8.74
CA GLN A 208 -12.07 25.33 -8.25
C GLN A 208 -12.24 24.03 -7.47
N ASP A 209 -13.47 23.52 -7.35
CA ASP A 209 -13.75 22.26 -6.67
C ASP A 209 -13.07 21.09 -7.40
N VAL A 210 -12.40 20.24 -6.62
CA VAL A 210 -11.57 19.16 -7.14
C VAL A 210 -12.38 18.13 -7.93
N LEU A 211 -13.60 17.80 -7.49
CA LEU A 211 -14.44 16.80 -8.16
C LEU A 211 -14.98 17.32 -9.49
N THR A 212 -15.43 18.58 -9.51
CA THR A 212 -15.94 19.24 -10.70
C THR A 212 -14.84 19.46 -11.74
N LEU A 213 -13.66 19.91 -11.31
CA LEU A 213 -12.50 20.10 -12.19
C LEU A 213 -11.98 18.78 -12.78
N ASP A 214 -11.84 17.74 -11.96
CA ASP A 214 -11.41 16.43 -12.45
C ASP A 214 -12.38 15.87 -13.49
N PHE A 215 -13.69 15.89 -13.19
CA PHE A 215 -14.71 15.43 -14.13
C PHE A 215 -14.67 16.21 -15.45
N LYS A 216 -14.58 17.54 -15.38
CA LYS A 216 -14.45 18.40 -16.56
C LYS A 216 -13.24 18.01 -17.40
N ASN A 217 -12.06 17.93 -16.79
CA ASN A 217 -10.82 17.62 -17.50
C ASN A 217 -10.88 16.24 -18.17
N LYS A 218 -11.45 15.24 -17.48
CA LYS A 218 -11.63 13.89 -18.03
C LYS A 218 -12.62 13.89 -19.19
N VAL A 219 -13.80 14.49 -19.06
CA VAL A 219 -14.83 14.45 -20.11
C VAL A 219 -14.44 15.27 -21.35
N GLU A 220 -13.70 16.37 -21.19
CA GLU A 220 -13.16 17.18 -22.29
C GLU A 220 -12.17 16.39 -23.16
N SER A 221 -11.47 15.42 -22.57
CA SER A 221 -10.53 14.55 -23.30
C SER A 221 -11.23 13.50 -24.19
N VAL A 222 -12.54 13.27 -23.98
CA VAL A 222 -13.30 12.23 -24.69
C VAL A 222 -13.95 12.80 -25.95
N ARG A 223 -13.38 12.46 -27.11
CA ARG A 223 -13.87 12.92 -28.43
C ARG A 223 -15.26 12.39 -28.79
N ALA A 224 -15.65 11.24 -28.24
CA ALA A 224 -16.93 10.60 -28.54
C ALA A 224 -18.14 11.30 -27.88
N ILE A 225 -17.90 12.21 -26.92
CA ILE A 225 -18.96 12.98 -26.26
C ILE A 225 -19.00 14.36 -26.93
N ASP A 226 -20.15 14.69 -27.55
CA ASP A 226 -20.33 15.99 -28.20
C ASP A 226 -20.37 17.16 -27.20
N GLN A 227 -20.21 18.37 -27.71
CA GLN A 227 -20.10 19.58 -26.89
C GLN A 227 -21.31 19.78 -25.97
N THR A 228 -22.52 19.58 -26.48
CA THR A 228 -23.76 19.79 -25.74
C THR A 228 -23.88 18.80 -24.58
N ASN A 229 -23.60 17.52 -24.85
CA ASN A 229 -23.59 16.50 -23.81
C ASN A 229 -22.48 16.75 -22.78
N ARG A 230 -21.28 17.17 -23.20
CA ARG A 230 -20.20 17.54 -22.26
C ARG A 230 -20.60 18.67 -21.33
N GLU A 231 -21.10 19.78 -21.88
CA GLU A 231 -21.53 20.95 -21.09
C GLU A 231 -22.65 20.58 -20.12
N HIS A 232 -23.62 19.78 -20.57
CA HIS A 232 -24.71 19.31 -19.72
C HIS A 232 -24.21 18.43 -18.56
N MET A 233 -23.29 17.49 -18.82
CA MET A 233 -22.73 16.62 -17.79
C MET A 233 -21.85 17.38 -16.79
N ILE A 234 -21.07 18.36 -17.25
CA ILE A 234 -20.29 19.25 -16.37
C ILE A 234 -21.22 20.05 -15.46
N GLN A 235 -22.35 20.52 -15.99
CA GLN A 235 -23.37 21.21 -15.19
C GLN A 235 -24.01 20.27 -14.15
N ILE A 236 -24.29 19.00 -14.51
CA ILE A 236 -24.76 18.00 -13.55
C ILE A 236 -23.75 17.82 -12.44
N ALA A 237 -22.46 17.60 -12.74
CA ALA A 237 -21.41 17.45 -11.74
C ALA A 237 -21.38 18.64 -10.76
N ALA A 238 -21.38 19.87 -11.28
CA ALA A 238 -21.36 21.08 -10.46
C ALA A 238 -22.61 21.23 -9.57
N VAL A 239 -23.79 20.88 -10.09
CA VAL A 239 -25.05 20.88 -9.33
C VAL A 239 -25.05 19.81 -8.24
N THR A 240 -24.60 18.59 -8.55
CA THR A 240 -24.47 17.50 -7.58
C THR A 240 -23.52 17.90 -6.44
N VAL A 241 -22.38 18.52 -6.75
CA VAL A 241 -21.45 19.01 -5.71
C VAL A 241 -22.13 20.04 -4.81
N ARG A 242 -22.71 21.09 -5.41
CA ARG A 242 -23.35 22.20 -4.69
C ARG A 242 -24.53 21.75 -3.83
N ASP A 243 -25.43 20.96 -4.39
CA ASP A 243 -26.75 20.69 -3.80
C ASP A 243 -26.78 19.41 -2.95
N LYS A 244 -25.78 18.53 -3.08
CA LYS A 244 -25.77 17.23 -2.40
C LYS A 244 -24.47 16.97 -1.65
N VAL A 245 -23.32 17.05 -2.32
CA VAL A 245 -22.02 16.74 -1.69
C VAL A 245 -21.71 17.73 -0.57
N TYR A 246 -21.69 19.04 -0.86
CA TYR A 246 -21.39 20.06 0.14
C TYR A 246 -22.35 20.04 1.34
N PRO A 247 -23.68 19.94 1.18
CA PRO A 247 -24.59 19.75 2.30
C PRO A 247 -24.30 18.51 3.15
N SER A 248 -23.96 17.36 2.54
CA SER A 248 -23.61 16.15 3.28
C SER A 248 -22.33 16.33 4.12
N PHE A 249 -21.31 16.99 3.57
CA PHE A 249 -20.09 17.31 4.31
C PHE A 249 -20.30 18.40 5.38
N ASN A 250 -21.24 19.34 5.21
CA ASN A 250 -21.62 20.27 6.27
C ASN A 250 -22.32 19.57 7.46
N ALA A 251 -23.14 18.55 7.19
CA ALA A 251 -23.70 17.71 8.24
C ALA A 251 -22.59 16.92 8.96
N PHE A 252 -21.62 16.41 8.21
CA PHE A 252 -20.44 15.74 8.76
C PHE A 252 -19.58 16.68 9.62
N ILE A 253 -19.30 17.92 9.18
CA ILE A 253 -18.63 18.97 9.98
C ILE A 253 -19.34 19.18 11.33
N SER A 254 -20.68 19.22 11.31
CA SER A 254 -21.48 19.43 12.52
C SER A 254 -21.33 18.27 13.51
N GLN A 255 -21.30 17.02 13.01
CA GLN A 255 -21.03 15.84 13.83
C GLN A 255 -19.60 15.85 14.39
N LEU A 256 -18.60 16.18 13.58
CA LEU A 256 -17.21 16.27 14.04
C LEU A 256 -17.06 17.31 15.15
N LYS A 257 -17.67 18.49 15.01
CA LYS A 257 -17.71 19.54 16.04
C LYS A 257 -18.32 19.05 17.35
N ASP A 258 -19.42 18.30 17.26
CA ASP A 258 -20.06 17.70 18.43
C ASP A 258 -19.13 16.68 19.12
N ILE A 259 -18.53 15.76 18.37
CA ILE A 259 -17.61 14.74 18.92
C ILE A 259 -16.36 15.37 19.53
N SER A 260 -15.82 16.43 18.92
CA SER A 260 -14.67 17.18 19.46
C SER A 260 -14.90 17.64 20.90
N THR A 261 -16.14 17.97 21.29
CA THR A 261 -16.45 18.36 22.69
C THR A 261 -16.22 17.25 23.72
N ARG A 262 -16.12 16.00 23.27
CA ARG A 262 -15.98 14.79 24.10
C ARG A 262 -14.68 14.02 23.85
N ALA A 263 -13.85 14.47 22.90
CA ALA A 263 -12.57 13.82 22.58
C ALA A 263 -11.47 14.26 23.56
N ASP A 264 -10.59 13.32 23.92
CA ASP A 264 -9.39 13.58 24.72
C ASP A 264 -8.14 13.70 23.83
N SER A 265 -6.98 13.99 24.43
CA SER A 265 -5.69 14.00 23.74
C SER A 265 -4.89 12.70 23.90
N ILE A 266 -5.44 11.69 24.57
CA ILE A 266 -4.72 10.45 24.92
C ILE A 266 -4.48 9.63 23.65
N CYS A 267 -3.25 9.16 23.46
CA CYS A 267 -2.87 8.32 22.32
C CYS A 267 -2.60 6.87 22.73
N GLY A 268 -2.71 5.97 21.74
CA GLY A 268 -2.39 4.56 21.89
C GLY A 268 -3.61 3.64 21.82
N ALA A 269 -3.39 2.44 21.31
CA ALA A 269 -4.44 1.45 21.08
C ALA A 269 -4.89 0.81 22.41
N TRP A 270 -3.99 0.76 23.39
CA TRP A 270 -4.24 0.28 24.76
C TRP A 270 -5.41 1.00 25.47
N LYS A 271 -5.78 2.23 25.05
CA LYS A 271 -6.90 2.97 25.64
C LYS A 271 -8.26 2.49 25.14
N LEU A 272 -8.28 1.78 24.00
CA LEU A 272 -9.51 1.33 23.35
C LEU A 272 -10.07 0.08 24.05
N PRO A 273 -11.38 -0.21 23.91
CA PRO A 273 -11.94 -1.47 24.37
C PRO A 273 -11.23 -2.67 23.74
N ASP A 274 -10.76 -3.61 24.57
CA ASP A 274 -9.91 -4.76 24.17
C ASP A 274 -8.59 -4.33 23.48
N GLY A 275 -8.05 -3.17 23.89
CA GLY A 275 -6.95 -2.47 23.21
C GLY A 275 -5.66 -3.27 23.04
N ASP A 276 -5.26 -4.05 24.04
CA ASP A 276 -4.04 -4.87 23.97
C ASP A 276 -4.17 -5.98 22.91
N ASN A 277 -5.31 -6.68 22.88
CA ASN A 277 -5.57 -7.71 21.88
C ASN A 277 -5.81 -7.10 20.49
N TYR A 278 -6.42 -5.92 20.42
CA TYR A 278 -6.55 -5.17 19.17
C TYR A 278 -5.17 -4.82 18.62
N TYR A 279 -4.25 -4.32 19.46
CA TYR A 279 -2.90 -3.99 19.01
C TYR A 279 -2.12 -5.22 18.53
N GLN A 280 -2.20 -6.35 19.25
CA GLN A 280 -1.62 -7.62 18.81
C GLN A 280 -2.18 -8.07 17.47
N TYR A 281 -3.49 -7.92 17.25
CA TYR A 281 -4.12 -8.23 15.97
C TYR A 281 -3.64 -7.28 14.86
N SER A 282 -3.57 -5.98 15.13
CA SER A 282 -3.10 -4.99 14.15
C SER A 282 -1.66 -5.26 13.75
N LEU A 283 -0.76 -5.52 14.70
CA LEU A 283 0.62 -5.94 14.43
C LEU A 283 0.66 -7.18 13.54
N LYS A 284 -0.12 -8.21 13.86
CA LYS A 284 -0.21 -9.42 13.01
C LYS A 284 -0.74 -9.11 11.61
N SER A 285 -1.74 -8.25 11.49
CA SER A 285 -2.34 -7.90 10.20
C SER A 285 -1.37 -7.17 9.27
N PHE A 286 -0.50 -6.31 9.82
CA PHE A 286 0.48 -5.57 9.04
C PHE A 286 1.78 -6.34 8.84
N THR A 287 2.34 -6.93 9.89
CA THR A 287 3.62 -7.63 9.82
C THR A 287 3.49 -9.05 9.28
N SER A 288 2.31 -9.64 9.32
CA SER A 288 2.04 -11.07 9.05
C SER A 288 2.76 -12.07 9.96
N LEU A 289 3.29 -11.59 11.09
CA LEU A 289 3.93 -12.39 12.13
C LEU A 289 3.10 -12.36 13.42
N SER A 290 3.20 -13.41 14.24
CA SER A 290 2.51 -13.49 15.53
C SER A 290 3.39 -13.09 16.73
N ALA A 291 4.49 -12.35 16.48
CA ALA A 291 5.40 -11.91 17.53
C ALA A 291 4.70 -10.98 18.54
N PRO A 292 4.96 -11.10 19.86
CA PRO A 292 4.42 -10.19 20.86
C PRO A 292 4.95 -8.75 20.70
N PRO A 293 4.18 -7.72 21.08
CA PRO A 293 4.62 -6.32 21.07
C PRO A 293 5.97 -6.05 21.74
N GLU A 294 6.27 -6.74 22.84
CA GLU A 294 7.54 -6.62 23.55
C GLU A 294 8.73 -7.01 22.67
N GLU A 295 8.60 -8.13 21.94
CA GLU A 295 9.66 -8.63 21.07
C GLU A 295 9.89 -7.67 19.90
N ILE A 296 8.81 -7.13 19.33
CA ILE A 296 8.89 -6.14 18.25
C ILE A 296 9.53 -4.83 18.75
N PHE A 297 9.20 -4.37 19.96
CA PHE A 297 9.84 -3.20 20.59
C PHE A 297 11.35 -3.42 20.75
N GLN A 298 11.77 -4.56 21.28
CA GLN A 298 13.18 -4.91 21.48
C GLN A 298 13.93 -5.06 20.15
N LEU A 299 13.30 -5.66 19.13
CA LEU A 299 13.83 -5.72 17.77
C LEU A 299 14.08 -4.31 17.23
N GLY A 300 13.10 -3.40 17.37
CA GLY A 300 13.25 -2.01 16.96
C GLY A 300 14.45 -1.32 17.64
N GLN A 301 14.60 -1.49 18.96
CA GLN A 301 15.72 -0.90 19.70
C GLN A 301 17.07 -1.43 19.23
N LYS A 302 17.17 -2.74 18.97
CA LYS A 302 18.40 -3.37 18.46
C LYS A 302 18.77 -2.86 17.06
N GLU A 303 17.79 -2.73 16.16
CA GLU A 303 18.02 -2.22 14.82
C GLU A 303 18.43 -0.74 14.84
N VAL A 304 17.80 0.08 15.68
CA VAL A 304 18.21 1.48 15.90
C VAL A 304 19.67 1.54 16.34
N GLU A 305 20.06 0.79 17.37
CA GLU A 305 21.43 0.78 17.88
C GLU A 305 22.44 0.33 16.80
N SER A 306 22.12 -0.73 16.05
CA SER A 306 22.98 -1.26 14.99
C SER A 306 23.21 -0.25 13.86
N LEU A 307 22.14 0.38 13.36
CA LEU A 307 22.22 1.37 12.28
C LEU A 307 22.94 2.64 12.73
N GLN A 308 22.74 3.07 13.98
CA GLN A 308 23.48 4.20 14.54
C GLN A 308 24.98 3.91 14.64
N LYS A 309 25.38 2.69 15.04
CA LYS A 309 26.80 2.29 15.05
C LYS A 309 27.42 2.37 13.66
N GLU A 310 26.71 1.85 12.65
CA GLU A 310 27.19 1.90 11.26
C GLU A 310 27.30 3.34 10.74
N ALA A 311 26.29 4.17 10.98
CA ALA A 311 26.32 5.57 10.58
C ALA A 311 27.41 6.37 11.29
N ARG A 312 27.67 6.11 12.58
CA ARG A 312 28.73 6.78 13.35
C ARG A 312 30.10 6.59 12.70
N VAL A 313 30.42 5.38 12.25
CA VAL A 313 31.69 5.12 11.53
C VAL A 313 31.84 6.01 10.29
N LEU A 314 30.77 6.20 9.53
CA LEU A 314 30.79 7.04 8.34
C LEU A 314 30.82 8.54 8.69
N LEU A 315 30.06 8.96 9.69
CA LEU A 315 30.07 10.35 10.18
C LEU A 315 31.44 10.75 10.73
N ASP A 316 32.10 9.86 11.48
CA ASP A 316 33.45 10.08 12.01
C ASP A 316 34.46 10.31 10.89
N SER A 317 34.34 9.59 9.76
CA SER A 317 35.18 9.81 8.58
C SER A 317 34.97 11.16 7.90
N LEU A 318 33.82 11.82 8.14
CA LEU A 318 33.51 13.18 7.70
C LEU A 318 33.91 14.23 8.77
N GLY A 319 34.51 13.81 9.88
CA GLY A 319 34.84 14.67 11.02
C GLY A 319 33.63 15.07 11.87
N ILE A 320 32.52 14.32 11.77
CA ILE A 320 31.30 14.54 12.55
C ILE A 320 31.21 13.43 13.61
N GLY A 321 31.56 13.77 14.85
CA GLY A 321 31.58 12.79 15.94
C GLY A 321 31.41 13.45 17.30
N GLY A 322 31.72 12.68 18.35
CA GLY A 322 31.66 13.12 19.75
C GLY A 322 30.59 12.41 20.57
N ASP A 323 30.62 12.68 21.88
CA ASP A 323 29.69 12.11 22.86
C ASP A 323 28.37 12.89 22.87
N LYS A 324 27.54 12.60 21.86
CA LYS A 324 26.22 13.22 21.64
C LYS A 324 25.18 12.14 21.36
N THR A 325 23.91 12.50 21.58
CA THR A 325 22.79 11.72 21.01
C THR A 325 22.97 11.60 19.50
N PHE A 326 22.49 10.51 18.92
CA PHE A 326 22.64 10.31 17.49
C PHE A 326 21.91 11.41 16.70
N GLY A 327 20.76 11.87 17.20
CA GLY A 327 20.05 13.00 16.60
C GLY A 327 20.86 14.30 16.55
N ALA A 328 21.61 14.62 17.60
CA ALA A 328 22.50 15.78 17.57
C ALA A 328 23.64 15.63 16.55
N LEU A 329 24.17 14.42 16.33
CA LEU A 329 25.13 14.16 15.24
C LEU A 329 24.50 14.33 13.86
N MET A 330 23.24 13.93 13.68
CA MET A 330 22.52 14.16 12.42
C MET A 330 22.28 15.64 12.17
N GLN A 331 22.04 16.44 13.21
CA GLN A 331 21.97 17.90 13.08
C GLN A 331 23.30 18.51 12.63
N ASP A 332 24.43 18.04 13.18
CA ASP A 332 25.77 18.43 12.71
C ASP A 332 25.98 18.03 11.24
N TYR A 333 25.49 16.85 10.83
CA TYR A 333 25.55 16.38 9.45
C TYR A 333 24.71 17.25 8.49
N TRP A 334 23.51 17.68 8.86
CA TRP A 334 22.76 18.60 8.01
C TRP A 334 23.35 20.01 7.99
N ALA A 335 24.00 20.46 9.07
CA ALA A 335 24.79 21.69 9.05
C ALA A 335 25.98 21.55 8.08
N TYR A 336 26.61 20.39 8.03
CA TYR A 336 27.65 20.06 7.05
C TYR A 336 27.14 20.15 5.60
N TRP A 337 25.89 19.75 5.30
CA TRP A 337 25.31 19.88 3.94
C TRP A 337 25.19 21.33 3.46
N ARG A 338 25.06 22.28 4.40
CA ARG A 338 24.84 23.70 4.12
C ARG A 338 26.13 24.48 3.88
N ARG A 339 27.30 23.84 4.01
CA ARG A 339 28.58 24.49 3.69
C ARG A 339 28.66 24.81 2.19
N PRO A 340 29.22 25.96 1.78
CA PRO A 340 29.27 26.37 0.38
C PRO A 340 29.86 25.30 -0.55
N GLU A 341 30.91 24.61 -0.12
CA GLU A 341 31.58 23.55 -0.89
C GLU A 341 30.76 22.26 -1.03
N MET A 342 29.72 22.08 -0.21
CA MET A 342 28.86 20.90 -0.21
C MET A 342 27.55 21.11 -0.97
N GLN A 343 27.20 22.37 -1.29
CA GLN A 343 25.87 22.72 -1.75
C GLN A 343 25.46 21.99 -3.04
N ASP A 344 26.37 21.89 -4.01
CA ASP A 344 26.12 21.21 -5.28
C ASP A 344 26.07 19.68 -5.15
N ILE A 345 26.66 19.11 -4.09
CA ILE A 345 26.61 17.67 -3.80
C ILE A 345 25.23 17.29 -3.26
N PHE A 346 24.66 18.12 -2.38
CA PHE A 346 23.39 17.80 -1.71
C PHE A 346 22.17 18.38 -2.40
N PHE A 347 22.27 19.53 -3.06
CA PHE A 347 21.10 20.27 -3.53
C PHE A 347 21.22 20.72 -4.99
N TYR A 348 20.08 21.07 -5.57
CA TYR A 348 19.99 21.73 -6.87
C TYR A 348 20.04 23.25 -6.66
N THR A 349 21.13 23.87 -7.10
CA THR A 349 21.42 25.31 -6.95
C THR A 349 20.87 26.15 -8.11
N ASP A 350 20.70 25.58 -9.31
CA ASP A 350 19.99 26.22 -10.42
C ASP A 350 18.48 26.17 -10.19
N SER A 351 17.91 27.27 -9.70
CA SER A 351 16.47 27.38 -9.46
C SER A 351 15.62 27.36 -10.74
N THR A 352 16.20 27.74 -11.89
CA THR A 352 15.47 27.87 -13.16
C THR A 352 15.14 26.50 -13.74
N HIS A 353 16.12 25.59 -13.76
CA HIS A 353 15.97 24.25 -14.33
C HIS A 353 15.82 23.15 -13.29
N LYS A 354 15.65 23.50 -12.00
CA LYS A 354 15.59 22.56 -10.86
C LYS A 354 14.67 21.37 -11.10
N ARG A 355 13.43 21.62 -11.54
CA ARG A 355 12.42 20.54 -11.73
C ARG A 355 12.83 19.56 -12.83
N GLU A 356 13.35 20.08 -13.93
CA GLU A 356 13.84 19.27 -15.06
C GLU A 356 15.07 18.45 -14.66
N MET A 357 15.99 19.03 -13.90
CA MET A 357 17.17 18.34 -13.38
C MET A 357 16.79 17.21 -12.41
N ILE A 358 15.85 17.45 -11.49
CA ILE A 358 15.35 16.42 -10.56
C ILE A 358 14.78 15.22 -11.34
N LEU A 359 13.87 15.48 -12.29
CA LEU A 359 13.26 14.42 -13.08
C LEU A 359 14.29 13.68 -13.93
N ARG A 360 15.22 14.41 -14.56
CA ARG A 360 16.32 13.81 -15.34
C ARG A 360 17.15 12.87 -14.47
N ASP A 361 17.53 13.30 -13.27
CA ASP A 361 18.41 12.51 -12.41
C ASP A 361 17.68 11.27 -11.85
N TYR A 362 16.40 11.37 -11.47
CA TYR A 362 15.61 10.19 -11.09
C TYR A 362 15.46 9.20 -12.26
N ARG A 363 15.16 9.68 -13.46
CA ARG A 363 15.06 8.84 -14.66
C ARG A 363 16.39 8.18 -15.00
N ALA A 364 17.50 8.90 -14.88
CA ALA A 364 18.83 8.34 -15.08
C ALA A 364 19.19 7.24 -14.04
N ILE A 365 18.79 7.42 -12.78
CA ILE A 365 18.96 6.38 -11.74
C ILE A 365 18.13 5.14 -12.09
N LEU A 366 16.86 5.33 -12.49
CA LEU A 366 15.97 4.24 -12.90
C LEU A 366 16.50 3.47 -14.12
N ASP A 367 16.97 4.17 -15.15
CA ASP A 367 17.54 3.53 -16.35
C ASP A 367 18.81 2.74 -16.01
N ASN A 368 19.65 3.30 -15.13
CA ASN A 368 20.89 2.66 -14.72
C ASN A 368 20.65 1.33 -13.98
N VAL A 369 19.67 1.28 -13.06
CA VAL A 369 19.47 0.10 -12.21
C VAL A 369 19.03 -1.13 -13.00
N TYR A 370 18.32 -0.98 -14.11
CA TYR A 370 17.95 -2.13 -14.97
C TYR A 370 19.16 -2.91 -15.48
N SER A 371 20.29 -2.24 -15.73
CA SER A 371 21.53 -2.90 -16.16
C SER A 371 22.21 -3.70 -15.04
N LEU A 372 21.88 -3.41 -13.78
CA LEU A 372 22.47 -4.04 -12.59
C LEU A 372 21.67 -5.27 -12.14
N LEU A 373 20.38 -5.33 -12.44
CA LEU A 373 19.46 -6.40 -12.00
C LEU A 373 19.94 -7.83 -12.28
N PRO A 374 20.51 -8.17 -13.46
CA PRO A 374 20.91 -9.55 -13.74
C PRO A 374 21.94 -10.13 -12.75
N ARG A 375 22.63 -9.29 -11.97
CA ARG A 375 23.57 -9.72 -10.93
C ARG A 375 22.88 -10.26 -9.68
N ALA A 376 21.62 -9.87 -9.45
CA ALA A 376 20.88 -10.17 -8.24
C ALA A 376 19.55 -10.91 -8.50
N PHE A 377 19.02 -10.91 -9.72
CA PHE A 377 17.69 -11.46 -10.02
C PHE A 377 17.71 -12.35 -11.26
N SER A 378 17.08 -13.52 -11.16
CA SER A 378 16.95 -14.48 -12.27
C SER A 378 15.71 -14.22 -13.14
N TYR A 379 14.71 -13.52 -12.59
CA TYR A 379 13.55 -13.02 -13.31
C TYR A 379 13.53 -11.50 -13.23
N ILE A 380 13.30 -10.83 -14.37
CA ILE A 380 13.14 -9.37 -14.45
C ILE A 380 11.79 -9.10 -15.11
N SER A 381 10.90 -8.38 -14.43
CA SER A 381 9.59 -8.04 -14.96
C SER A 381 9.68 -7.29 -16.29
N LYS A 382 8.75 -7.58 -17.20
CA LYS A 382 8.66 -6.90 -18.50
C LYS A 382 8.02 -5.52 -18.38
N THR A 383 7.07 -5.40 -17.46
CA THR A 383 6.45 -4.13 -17.08
C THR A 383 7.53 -3.20 -16.53
N LYS A 384 7.63 -2.01 -17.11
CA LYS A 384 8.63 -1.00 -16.75
C LYS A 384 8.02 0.06 -15.84
N ALA A 385 8.82 0.54 -14.89
CA ALA A 385 8.50 1.71 -14.09
C ALA A 385 8.68 2.99 -14.91
N ALA A 386 7.89 4.01 -14.60
CA ALA A 386 8.09 5.39 -15.04
C ALA A 386 8.35 6.31 -13.85
N VAL A 387 8.95 7.47 -14.11
CA VAL A 387 9.07 8.57 -13.13
C VAL A 387 8.42 9.82 -13.69
N GLU A 388 7.45 10.34 -12.96
CA GLU A 388 6.68 11.53 -13.32
C GLU A 388 6.57 12.51 -12.15
N PRO A 389 6.31 13.81 -12.38
CA PRO A 389 5.98 14.73 -11.31
C PRO A 389 4.61 14.39 -10.72
N VAL A 390 4.42 14.61 -9.41
CA VAL A 390 3.07 14.66 -8.83
C VAL A 390 2.24 15.70 -9.59
N PRO A 391 1.00 15.38 -10.00
CA PRO A 391 0.14 16.36 -10.68
C PRO A 391 0.02 17.65 -9.86
N SER A 392 0.07 18.81 -10.51
CA SER A 392 0.14 20.11 -9.84
C SER A 392 -1.00 20.35 -8.83
N TYR A 393 -2.20 19.88 -9.14
CA TYR A 393 -3.38 19.98 -8.27
C TYR A 393 -3.28 19.13 -6.99
N ARG A 394 -2.30 18.23 -6.89
CA ARG A 394 -2.00 17.40 -5.71
C ARG A 394 -0.63 17.70 -5.08
N GLU A 395 0.16 18.59 -5.68
CA GLU A 395 1.54 18.82 -5.23
C GLU A 395 1.57 19.53 -3.87
N ALA A 396 0.67 20.51 -3.68
CA ALA A 396 0.47 21.18 -2.40
C ALA A 396 -0.15 20.22 -1.38
N GLY A 397 0.54 19.98 -0.26
CA GLY A 397 0.08 19.07 0.79
C GLY A 397 0.25 17.58 0.47
N GLY A 398 0.56 17.21 -0.78
CA GLY A 398 0.84 15.83 -1.17
C GLY A 398 2.24 15.34 -0.79
N THR A 399 2.52 14.07 -1.07
CA THR A 399 3.83 13.44 -0.88
C THR A 399 4.29 12.75 -2.16
N THR A 400 5.53 12.29 -2.19
CA THR A 400 6.04 11.38 -3.23
C THR A 400 5.47 9.97 -3.01
N TYR A 401 5.03 9.28 -4.07
CA TYR A 401 4.39 7.96 -3.96
C TYR A 401 4.59 7.11 -5.22
N TYR A 402 4.52 5.79 -5.05
CA TYR A 402 4.45 4.82 -6.15
C TYR A 402 3.00 4.38 -6.39
N GLU A 403 2.61 4.30 -7.66
CA GLU A 403 1.32 3.77 -8.11
C GLU A 403 1.56 2.53 -8.99
N PRO A 404 0.97 1.36 -8.66
CA PRO A 404 1.05 0.15 -9.47
C PRO A 404 0.48 0.28 -10.87
N ALA A 405 1.01 -0.54 -11.79
CA ALA A 405 0.43 -0.69 -13.11
C ALA A 405 -0.98 -1.30 -13.02
N SER A 406 -1.89 -0.84 -13.87
CA SER A 406 -3.19 -1.51 -14.02
C SER A 406 -3.01 -2.89 -14.65
N LEU A 407 -3.90 -3.83 -14.32
CA LEU A 407 -3.83 -5.19 -14.85
C LEU A 407 -4.02 -5.24 -16.38
N ASP A 408 -4.69 -4.24 -16.97
CA ASP A 408 -4.82 -4.08 -18.42
C ASP A 408 -3.61 -3.43 -19.11
N GLY A 409 -2.60 -3.02 -18.34
CA GLY A 409 -1.37 -2.39 -18.83
C GLY A 409 -1.54 -0.98 -19.39
N LYS A 410 -2.74 -0.37 -19.32
CA LYS A 410 -2.97 0.99 -19.82
C LYS A 410 -2.42 2.06 -18.89
N ARG A 411 -2.45 1.83 -17.57
CA ARG A 411 -1.79 2.69 -16.57
C ARG A 411 -0.42 2.07 -16.25
N PRO A 412 0.70 2.73 -16.58
CA PRO A 412 2.02 2.24 -16.24
C PRO A 412 2.27 2.37 -14.73
N GLY A 413 3.08 1.46 -14.18
CA GLY A 413 3.56 1.61 -12.81
C GLY A 413 4.45 2.84 -12.71
N THR A 414 4.05 3.83 -11.92
CA THR A 414 4.65 5.16 -11.96
C THR A 414 5.07 5.63 -10.58
N PHE A 415 6.30 6.12 -10.48
CA PHE A 415 6.83 6.77 -9.30
C PHE A 415 6.69 8.28 -9.43
N TYR A 416 5.77 8.85 -8.64
CA TYR A 416 5.42 10.27 -8.68
C TYR A 416 6.25 11.07 -7.69
N ILE A 417 7.09 11.98 -8.19
CA ILE A 417 7.97 12.82 -7.38
C ILE A 417 7.26 14.12 -7.01
N ASN A 418 7.08 14.37 -5.72
CA ASN A 418 6.68 15.68 -5.24
C ASN A 418 7.91 16.60 -5.18
N MET A 419 7.89 17.67 -5.98
CA MET A 419 8.97 18.67 -6.06
C MET A 419 8.63 19.98 -5.34
N GLY A 420 7.55 20.00 -4.55
CA GLY A 420 7.13 21.11 -3.70
C GLY A 420 8.01 21.32 -2.46
N TYR A 421 8.89 20.37 -2.13
CA TYR A 421 9.83 20.47 -1.01
C TYR A 421 11.30 20.28 -1.44
N THR A 422 12.23 20.53 -0.53
CA THR A 422 13.67 20.37 -0.79
C THR A 422 14.04 18.89 -0.86
N LEU A 423 14.55 18.47 -2.02
CA LEU A 423 15.05 17.13 -2.27
C LEU A 423 16.58 17.12 -2.19
N ALA A 424 17.14 16.24 -1.36
CA ALA A 424 18.58 16.03 -1.27
C ALA A 424 19.02 14.95 -2.27
N LYS A 425 20.01 15.25 -3.11
CA LYS A 425 20.51 14.35 -4.16
C LYS A 425 20.92 12.96 -3.64
N PRO A 426 21.62 12.83 -2.49
CA PRO A 426 22.01 11.52 -1.97
C PRO A 426 20.83 10.59 -1.64
N ASN A 427 19.64 11.13 -1.35
CA ASN A 427 18.45 10.33 -1.05
C ASN A 427 17.82 9.71 -2.30
N MET A 428 18.14 10.21 -3.50
CA MET A 428 17.41 9.84 -4.71
C MET A 428 17.56 8.35 -5.04
N ARG A 429 18.75 7.76 -4.83
CA ARG A 429 19.00 6.34 -5.15
C ARG A 429 18.23 5.40 -4.25
N THR A 430 18.37 5.54 -2.93
CA THR A 430 17.65 4.69 -1.97
C THR A 430 16.14 4.78 -2.20
N LEU A 431 15.62 5.99 -2.43
CA LEU A 431 14.20 6.19 -2.70
C LEU A 431 13.77 5.58 -4.05
N THR A 432 14.56 5.74 -5.11
CA THR A 432 14.28 5.11 -6.41
C THR A 432 14.25 3.59 -6.28
N TYR A 433 15.23 3.00 -5.59
CA TYR A 433 15.31 1.56 -5.42
C TYR A 433 14.15 1.02 -4.58
N HIS A 434 13.71 1.76 -3.55
CA HIS A 434 12.55 1.43 -2.72
C HIS A 434 11.24 1.43 -3.52
N GLU A 435 10.97 2.51 -4.24
CA GLU A 435 9.67 2.75 -4.88
C GLU A 435 9.53 2.06 -6.23
N THR A 436 10.65 1.87 -6.94
CA THR A 436 10.66 1.31 -8.29
C THR A 436 11.34 -0.05 -8.33
N VAL A 437 12.56 -0.08 -8.84
CA VAL A 437 13.30 -1.27 -9.20
C VAL A 437 14.60 -1.30 -8.41
N PRO A 438 14.90 -2.38 -7.66
CA PRO A 438 14.14 -3.63 -7.55
C PRO A 438 13.10 -3.68 -6.40
N GLY A 439 12.60 -2.54 -5.90
CA GLY A 439 11.63 -2.46 -4.80
C GLY A 439 10.17 -2.70 -5.21
N HIS A 440 9.26 -1.79 -4.83
CA HIS A 440 7.81 -1.96 -4.97
C HIS A 440 7.37 -2.29 -6.39
N HIS A 441 7.76 -1.48 -7.38
CA HIS A 441 7.40 -1.76 -8.78
C HIS A 441 7.85 -3.15 -9.20
N PHE A 442 9.10 -3.51 -8.93
CA PHE A 442 9.64 -4.80 -9.33
C PHE A 442 8.91 -5.97 -8.67
N GLN A 443 8.60 -5.86 -7.37
CA GLN A 443 7.84 -6.86 -6.64
C GLN A 443 6.41 -7.02 -7.19
N ILE A 444 5.70 -5.92 -7.35
CA ILE A 444 4.29 -5.92 -7.78
C ILE A 444 4.16 -6.34 -9.23
N ALA A 445 5.01 -5.82 -10.13
CA ALA A 445 5.03 -6.23 -11.53
C ALA A 445 5.38 -7.72 -11.69
N THR A 446 6.36 -8.22 -10.92
CA THR A 446 6.68 -9.66 -10.91
C THR A 446 5.50 -10.50 -10.43
N GLN A 447 4.80 -10.05 -9.38
CA GLN A 447 3.59 -10.72 -8.93
C GLN A 447 2.52 -10.74 -10.02
N GLN A 448 2.18 -9.59 -10.62
CA GLN A 448 1.15 -9.50 -11.66
C GLN A 448 1.47 -10.41 -12.85
N GLU A 449 2.73 -10.47 -13.28
CA GLU A 449 3.16 -11.30 -14.41
C GLU A 449 3.13 -12.80 -14.08
N LEU A 450 3.68 -13.20 -12.93
CA LEU A 450 3.79 -14.62 -12.55
C LEU A 450 2.47 -15.21 -12.02
N THR A 451 1.56 -14.36 -11.54
CA THR A 451 0.26 -14.77 -10.97
C THR A 451 -0.94 -14.36 -11.82
N SER A 452 -0.74 -14.06 -13.10
CA SER A 452 -1.78 -13.60 -14.03
C SER A 452 -3.03 -14.50 -14.13
N ARG A 453 -2.94 -15.79 -13.75
CA ARG A 453 -4.09 -16.73 -13.66
C ARG A 453 -4.72 -16.81 -12.26
N ARG A 454 -4.29 -15.98 -11.32
CA ARG A 454 -4.67 -15.98 -9.90
C ARG A 454 -4.99 -14.55 -9.47
N LEU A 455 -5.99 -13.95 -10.10
CA LEU A 455 -6.28 -12.53 -9.92
C LEU A 455 -6.55 -12.13 -8.46
N PHE A 456 -7.08 -13.04 -7.64
CA PHE A 456 -7.29 -12.78 -6.22
C PHE A 456 -6.01 -12.38 -5.46
N LYS A 457 -4.83 -12.81 -5.95
CA LYS A 457 -3.53 -12.48 -5.32
C LYS A 457 -3.18 -10.99 -5.47
N ASN A 458 -3.82 -10.30 -6.40
CA ASN A 458 -3.67 -8.86 -6.60
C ASN A 458 -4.65 -8.03 -5.76
N LEU A 459 -5.56 -8.66 -5.00
CA LEU A 459 -6.53 -7.96 -4.14
C LEU A 459 -5.94 -7.48 -2.81
N TYR A 460 -4.75 -7.97 -2.46
CA TYR A 460 -4.18 -7.74 -1.14
C TYR A 460 -2.72 -7.32 -1.22
N PHE A 461 -2.37 -6.40 -0.33
CA PHE A 461 -1.00 -6.01 -0.08
C PHE A 461 -0.63 -6.38 1.36
N ILE A 462 0.28 -7.34 1.54
CA ILE A 462 0.79 -7.70 2.87
C ILE A 462 1.94 -6.76 3.17
N SER A 463 1.68 -5.76 4.02
CA SER A 463 2.64 -4.67 4.31
C SER A 463 4.00 -5.20 4.75
N GLY A 464 4.05 -6.20 5.64
CA GLY A 464 5.30 -6.79 6.11
C GLY A 464 6.14 -7.44 5.00
N PHE A 465 5.49 -8.01 3.99
CA PHE A 465 6.19 -8.53 2.81
C PHE A 465 6.64 -7.40 1.89
N GLY A 466 5.72 -6.52 1.47
CA GLY A 466 6.00 -5.51 0.44
C GLY A 466 6.95 -4.41 0.92
N GLU A 467 6.72 -3.87 2.12
CA GLU A 467 7.59 -2.86 2.74
C GLU A 467 8.92 -3.45 3.18
N GLY A 468 8.87 -4.68 3.72
CA GLY A 468 10.07 -5.43 4.07
C GLY A 468 10.96 -5.71 2.87
N TRP A 469 10.36 -6.06 1.73
CA TRP A 469 11.07 -6.25 0.46
C TRP A 469 11.74 -4.97 -0.02
N ALA A 470 10.99 -3.86 -0.07
CA ALA A 470 11.50 -2.56 -0.51
C ALA A 470 12.70 -2.10 0.35
N MET A 471 12.61 -2.27 1.67
CA MET A 471 13.73 -1.97 2.58
C MET A 471 14.89 -2.97 2.48
N TYR A 472 14.61 -4.25 2.24
CA TYR A 472 15.63 -5.26 2.00
C TYR A 472 16.47 -4.91 0.77
N VAL A 473 15.84 -4.46 -0.31
CA VAL A 473 16.58 -4.12 -1.52
C VAL A 473 17.36 -2.81 -1.43
N GLU A 474 16.94 -1.84 -0.60
CA GLU A 474 17.76 -0.68 -0.25
C GLU A 474 19.10 -1.13 0.35
N ARG A 475 19.05 -2.05 1.32
CA ARG A 475 20.25 -2.62 1.95
C ARG A 475 21.09 -3.40 0.94
N LEU A 476 20.45 -4.24 0.13
CA LEU A 476 21.11 -5.03 -0.90
C LEU A 476 21.84 -4.14 -1.91
N ALA A 477 21.26 -3.01 -2.30
CA ALA A 477 21.90 -2.06 -3.22
C ALA A 477 23.24 -1.56 -2.66
N SER A 478 23.33 -1.32 -1.35
CA SER A 478 24.62 -1.01 -0.73
C SER A 478 25.58 -2.19 -0.73
N GLU A 479 25.12 -3.39 -0.40
CA GLU A 479 25.96 -4.61 -0.36
C GLU A 479 26.57 -4.94 -1.73
N LEU A 480 25.83 -4.61 -2.81
CA LEU A 480 26.26 -4.82 -4.20
C LEU A 480 27.02 -3.61 -4.80
N GLY A 481 27.27 -2.56 -4.02
CA GLY A 481 28.01 -1.38 -4.47
C GLY A 481 27.27 -0.49 -5.46
N TRP A 482 25.94 -0.42 -5.39
CA TRP A 482 25.09 0.42 -6.28
C TRP A 482 24.92 1.86 -5.77
N LEU A 483 25.45 2.16 -4.59
CA LEU A 483 25.50 3.51 -4.02
C LEU A 483 26.88 4.11 -4.34
N PRO A 484 26.95 5.30 -4.98
CA PRO A 484 28.18 5.81 -5.59
C PRO A 484 29.17 6.39 -4.58
N ASP A 485 28.70 6.80 -3.41
CA ASP A 485 29.50 7.57 -2.45
C ASP A 485 29.00 7.40 -1.01
N ILE A 486 29.80 7.91 -0.07
CA ILE A 486 29.50 7.88 1.37
C ILE A 486 28.19 8.61 1.71
N TYR A 487 27.81 9.65 0.97
CA TYR A 487 26.58 10.41 1.24
C TYR A 487 25.34 9.61 0.86
N SER A 488 25.38 8.90 -0.27
CA SER A 488 24.33 7.99 -0.71
C SER A 488 24.20 6.81 0.23
N ARG A 489 25.32 6.33 0.79
CA ARG A 489 25.32 5.30 1.83
C ARG A 489 24.73 5.80 3.16
N LEU A 490 25.09 7.00 3.61
CA LEU A 490 24.48 7.63 4.78
C LEU A 490 22.99 7.90 4.59
N ALA A 491 22.57 8.26 3.37
CA ALA A 491 21.16 8.44 3.03
C ALA A 491 20.36 7.13 3.13
N GLU A 492 20.93 6.01 2.64
CA GLU A 492 20.32 4.68 2.82
C GLU A 492 20.25 4.30 4.31
N ILE A 493 21.33 4.45 5.08
CA ILE A 493 21.31 4.11 6.51
C ILE A 493 20.30 4.98 7.26
N ASN A 494 20.20 6.27 6.93
CA ASN A 494 19.21 7.17 7.52
C ASN A 494 17.76 6.76 7.13
N SER A 495 17.55 6.31 5.89
CA SER A 495 16.27 5.73 5.42
C SER A 495 15.86 4.50 6.25
N GLN A 496 16.83 3.61 6.52
CA GLN A 496 16.65 2.42 7.35
C GLN A 496 16.41 2.80 8.82
N LEU A 497 17.21 3.71 9.37
CA LEU A 497 17.16 4.13 10.77
C LEU A 497 15.83 4.79 11.10
N PHE A 498 15.33 5.65 10.21
CA PHE A 498 14.01 6.25 10.36
C PHE A 498 12.91 5.18 10.51
N ARG A 499 12.95 4.15 9.66
CA ARG A 499 11.99 3.03 9.71
C ARG A 499 12.24 2.06 10.87
N ALA A 500 13.45 2.00 11.44
CA ALA A 500 13.72 1.28 12.68
C ALA A 500 13.16 2.03 13.90
N VAL A 501 13.35 3.36 13.94
CA VAL A 501 12.77 4.25 14.95
C VAL A 501 11.24 4.16 14.93
N ARG A 502 10.61 4.05 13.75
CA ARG A 502 9.17 3.80 13.60
C ARG A 502 8.66 2.62 14.41
N VAL A 503 9.41 1.50 14.45
CA VAL A 503 9.03 0.32 15.23
C VAL A 503 8.94 0.65 16.71
N VAL A 504 9.95 1.35 17.24
CA VAL A 504 10.03 1.73 18.65
C VAL A 504 8.97 2.78 19.00
N LEU A 505 8.68 3.71 18.09
CA LEU A 505 7.63 4.70 18.28
C LEU A 505 6.23 4.06 18.33
N ASP A 506 5.91 3.18 17.37
CA ASP A 506 4.61 2.52 17.30
C ASP A 506 4.36 1.63 18.53
N THR A 507 5.28 0.72 18.82
CA THR A 507 5.20 -0.12 20.04
C THR A 507 5.33 0.68 21.33
N GLY A 508 6.08 1.78 21.31
CA GLY A 508 6.16 2.76 22.39
C GLY A 508 4.80 3.35 22.72
N ILE A 509 4.09 3.88 21.72
CA ILE A 509 2.78 4.51 21.84
C ILE A 509 1.70 3.50 22.22
N HIS A 510 1.61 2.38 21.49
CA HIS A 510 0.47 1.47 21.60
C HIS A 510 0.61 0.41 22.68
N TYR A 511 1.82 0.07 23.11
CA TYR A 511 2.07 -0.97 24.11
C TYR A 511 2.82 -0.45 25.35
N LYS A 512 3.90 0.32 25.19
CA LYS A 512 4.60 0.98 26.33
C LYS A 512 3.88 2.22 26.85
N LYS A 513 2.77 2.61 26.20
CA LYS A 513 1.89 3.73 26.57
C LYS A 513 2.60 5.08 26.60
N TRP A 514 3.56 5.28 25.70
CA TRP A 514 4.22 6.57 25.53
C TRP A 514 3.22 7.64 25.12
N THR A 515 3.40 8.84 25.67
CA THR A 515 2.66 10.02 25.21
C THR A 515 3.18 10.48 23.85
N ARG A 516 2.40 11.33 23.16
CA ARG A 516 2.79 11.96 21.89
C ARG A 516 4.11 12.72 22.03
N GLU A 517 4.33 13.39 23.16
CA GLU A 517 5.55 14.15 23.47
C GLU A 517 6.75 13.23 23.71
N GLN A 518 6.58 12.12 24.43
CA GLN A 518 7.65 11.13 24.62
C GLN A 518 8.07 10.51 23.28
N ALA A 519 7.10 10.22 22.42
CA ALA A 519 7.37 9.73 21.07
C ALA A 519 8.12 10.78 20.21
N LEU A 520 7.70 12.05 20.26
CA LEU A 520 8.38 13.14 19.55
C LEU A 520 9.82 13.35 20.05
N GLN A 521 10.04 13.26 21.36
CA GLN A 521 11.37 13.36 21.97
C GLN A 521 12.26 12.20 21.52
N TYR A 522 11.76 10.96 21.59
CA TYR A 522 12.50 9.78 21.11
C TYR A 522 12.89 9.91 19.64
N MET A 523 11.98 10.41 18.80
CA MET A 523 12.26 10.67 17.38
C MET A 523 13.39 11.69 17.21
N THR A 524 13.34 12.80 17.95
CA THR A 524 14.35 13.86 17.91
C THR A 524 15.71 13.35 18.36
N ASP A 525 15.77 12.59 19.45
CA ASP A 525 17.03 12.07 20.01
C ASP A 525 17.72 11.05 19.10
N ASN A 526 16.94 10.35 18.26
CA ASN A 526 17.45 9.28 17.40
C ASN A 526 17.60 9.68 15.93
N LEU A 527 16.97 10.77 15.47
CA LEU A 527 17.02 11.22 14.08
C LEU A 527 17.49 12.66 13.90
N GLY A 528 17.43 13.48 14.95
CA GLY A 528 17.80 14.90 14.94
C GLY A 528 16.65 15.83 14.59
N TRP A 529 15.48 15.29 14.34
CA TRP A 529 14.25 16.00 14.00
C TRP A 529 13.03 15.28 14.57
N GLY A 530 11.98 16.05 14.83
CA GLY A 530 10.67 15.53 15.22
C GLY A 530 9.60 15.92 14.21
N SER A 531 8.57 15.09 14.07
CA SER A 531 7.42 15.38 13.23
C SER A 531 6.14 14.89 13.88
N GLU A 532 5.30 15.84 14.27
CA GLU A 532 3.95 15.56 14.75
C GLU A 532 3.12 14.78 13.73
N ASN A 533 3.26 15.09 12.44
CA ASN A 533 2.55 14.36 11.38
C ASN A 533 2.91 12.87 11.35
N GLU A 534 4.18 12.52 11.57
CA GLU A 534 4.61 11.12 11.62
C GLU A 534 4.11 10.44 12.90
N ILE A 535 4.21 11.10 14.07
CA ILE A 535 3.70 10.55 15.32
C ILE A 535 2.18 10.33 15.24
N ASP A 536 1.44 11.31 14.73
CA ASP A 536 -0.01 11.24 14.53
C ASP A 536 -0.40 10.09 13.59
N ARG A 537 0.38 9.85 12.53
CA ARG A 537 0.20 8.70 11.64
C ARG A 537 0.30 7.38 12.40
N TYR A 538 1.30 7.22 13.27
CA TYR A 538 1.47 5.99 14.05
C TYR A 538 0.28 5.80 15.00
N ILE A 539 -0.18 6.88 15.65
CA ILE A 539 -1.31 6.86 16.59
C ILE A 539 -2.62 6.35 15.95
N VAL A 540 -2.91 6.74 14.70
CA VAL A 540 -4.16 6.35 14.01
C VAL A 540 -4.04 5.04 13.24
N TRP A 541 -2.82 4.59 12.96
CA TRP A 541 -2.55 3.39 12.17
C TRP A 541 -1.68 2.35 12.92
N PRO A 542 -2.17 1.82 14.05
CA PRO A 542 -1.38 0.99 14.96
C PRO A 542 -0.78 -0.24 14.26
N GLY A 543 0.51 -0.43 14.39
CA GLY A 543 1.26 -1.59 13.90
C GLY A 543 1.72 -1.50 12.45
N GLN A 544 1.19 -0.56 11.66
CA GLN A 544 1.60 -0.40 10.25
C GLN A 544 3.06 0.03 10.15
N ALA A 545 3.51 0.92 11.03
CA ALA A 545 4.88 1.44 11.01
C ALA A 545 5.94 0.34 11.31
N CYS A 546 5.51 -0.77 11.92
CA CYS A 546 6.37 -1.91 12.22
C CYS A 546 6.68 -2.79 10.99
N SER A 547 5.81 -2.80 9.97
CA SER A 547 5.88 -3.73 8.84
C SER A 547 7.19 -3.63 8.06
N TYR A 548 7.65 -2.40 7.84
CA TYR A 548 8.90 -1.99 7.23
C TYR A 548 10.11 -2.79 7.76
N THR A 549 10.54 -2.47 8.98
CA THR A 549 11.77 -3.03 9.55
C THR A 549 11.60 -4.50 9.93
N VAL A 550 10.45 -4.90 10.46
CA VAL A 550 10.18 -6.31 10.81
C VAL A 550 10.26 -7.19 9.56
N GLY A 551 9.67 -6.74 8.45
CA GLY A 551 9.74 -7.41 7.16
C GLY A 551 11.16 -7.54 6.63
N ARG A 552 11.93 -6.44 6.61
CA ARG A 552 13.34 -6.46 6.19
C ARG A 552 14.14 -7.46 7.03
N VAL A 553 14.04 -7.37 8.36
CA VAL A 553 14.80 -8.23 9.29
C VAL A 553 14.45 -9.70 9.04
N LYS A 554 13.18 -10.04 8.84
CA LYS A 554 12.78 -11.41 8.52
C LYS A 554 13.36 -11.89 7.19
N ILE A 555 13.29 -11.10 6.11
CA ILE A 555 13.85 -11.48 4.80
C ILE A 555 15.38 -11.64 4.89
N MET A 556 16.07 -10.74 5.61
CA MET A 556 17.51 -10.87 5.85
C MET A 556 17.86 -12.13 6.64
N ALA A 557 17.11 -12.44 7.70
CA ALA A 557 17.32 -13.67 8.49
C ALA A 557 17.08 -14.94 7.64
N LEU A 558 16.09 -14.93 6.76
CA LEU A 558 15.85 -16.03 5.82
C LEU A 558 16.99 -16.17 4.79
N ARG A 559 17.54 -15.05 4.31
CA ARG A 559 18.71 -15.06 3.43
C ARG A 559 19.93 -15.65 4.12
N GLU A 560 20.20 -15.22 5.35
CA GLU A 560 21.31 -15.72 6.18
C GLU A 560 21.15 -17.22 6.43
N LYS A 561 19.95 -17.68 6.82
CA LYS A 561 19.62 -19.11 6.98
C LYS A 561 19.97 -19.92 5.73
N ALA A 562 19.56 -19.44 4.55
CA ALA A 562 19.85 -20.10 3.28
C ALA A 562 21.35 -20.07 2.92
N GLN A 563 22.05 -18.96 3.19
CA GLN A 563 23.49 -18.83 2.97
C GLN A 563 24.27 -19.82 3.85
N THR A 564 23.94 -19.90 5.14
CA THR A 564 24.60 -20.83 6.07
C THR A 564 24.34 -22.29 5.68
N ALA A 565 23.10 -22.64 5.33
CA ALA A 565 22.75 -24.03 5.03
C ALA A 565 23.31 -24.53 3.69
N LEU A 566 23.43 -23.66 2.69
CA LEU A 566 23.87 -24.03 1.35
C LEU A 566 25.36 -23.79 1.08
N GLY A 567 26.02 -22.93 1.87
CA GLY A 567 27.43 -22.56 1.67
C GLY A 567 27.69 -22.13 0.23
N ASP A 568 28.67 -22.77 -0.42
CA ASP A 568 29.04 -22.49 -1.82
C ASP A 568 27.92 -22.77 -2.84
N LYS A 569 26.87 -23.53 -2.47
CA LYS A 569 25.70 -23.76 -3.33
C LYS A 569 24.70 -22.60 -3.29
N PHE A 570 24.84 -21.65 -2.37
CA PHE A 570 23.93 -20.51 -2.28
C PHE A 570 24.05 -19.63 -3.54
N ASN A 571 22.90 -19.31 -4.13
CA ASN A 571 22.81 -18.38 -5.25
C ASN A 571 21.78 -17.29 -4.95
N LEU A 572 22.20 -16.02 -5.00
CA LEU A 572 21.37 -14.87 -4.66
C LEU A 572 20.19 -14.67 -5.64
N PRO A 573 20.38 -14.74 -6.98
CA PRO A 573 19.26 -14.78 -7.93
C PRO A 573 18.22 -15.87 -7.67
N ASP A 574 18.63 -17.09 -7.33
CA ASP A 574 17.73 -18.18 -6.99
C ASP A 574 16.94 -17.87 -5.70
N PHE A 575 17.61 -17.35 -4.67
CA PHE A 575 16.96 -16.92 -3.42
C PHE A 575 15.89 -15.86 -3.67
N HIS A 576 16.19 -14.79 -4.43
CA HIS A 576 15.18 -13.77 -4.73
C HIS A 576 14.00 -14.32 -5.54
N MET A 577 14.22 -15.31 -6.42
CA MET A 577 13.13 -15.98 -7.10
C MET A 577 12.23 -16.74 -6.14
N VAL A 578 12.79 -17.39 -5.12
CA VAL A 578 12.01 -18.06 -4.06
C VAL A 578 11.11 -17.07 -3.33
N ILE A 579 11.63 -15.87 -3.03
CA ILE A 579 10.85 -14.81 -2.36
C ILE A 579 9.71 -14.30 -3.24
N LEU A 580 9.97 -14.02 -4.52
CA LEU A 580 9.04 -13.29 -5.39
C LEU A 580 8.04 -14.15 -6.15
N LYS A 581 8.36 -15.42 -6.46
CA LYS A 581 7.58 -16.23 -7.41
C LYS A 581 6.11 -16.45 -7.03
N ASN A 582 5.80 -16.38 -5.74
CA ASN A 582 4.46 -16.60 -5.22
C ASN A 582 3.69 -15.29 -5.01
N GLY A 583 4.24 -14.14 -5.39
CA GLY A 583 3.70 -12.84 -4.99
C GLY A 583 3.83 -12.59 -3.49
N SER A 584 3.12 -11.57 -3.00
CA SER A 584 3.05 -11.23 -1.59
C SER A 584 2.37 -12.34 -0.80
N ILE A 585 3.11 -12.95 0.13
CA ILE A 585 2.62 -13.98 1.06
C ILE A 585 3.01 -13.60 2.49
N PRO A 586 2.30 -14.12 3.52
CA PRO A 586 2.68 -13.95 4.91
C PRO A 586 4.14 -14.34 5.14
N LEU A 587 4.85 -13.56 5.96
CA LEU A 587 6.26 -13.78 6.26
C LEU A 587 6.52 -15.13 6.95
N ASP A 588 5.54 -15.66 7.69
CA ASP A 588 5.61 -17.04 8.23
C ASP A 588 5.57 -18.08 7.10
N MET A 589 4.69 -17.91 6.09
CA MET A 589 4.64 -18.80 4.92
C MET A 589 5.87 -18.66 4.03
N LEU A 590 6.55 -17.51 4.06
CA LEU A 590 7.79 -17.27 3.31
C LEU A 590 8.94 -18.13 3.85
N GLU A 591 8.99 -18.37 5.16
CA GLU A 591 9.99 -19.24 5.77
C GLU A 591 9.90 -20.68 5.23
N ASP A 592 8.69 -21.23 5.11
CA ASP A 592 8.47 -22.57 4.55
C ASP A 592 9.03 -22.69 3.12
N ARG A 593 8.86 -21.63 2.30
CA ARG A 593 9.37 -21.60 0.92
C ARG A 593 10.90 -21.59 0.87
N VAL A 594 11.54 -20.91 1.82
CA VAL A 594 13.01 -20.89 1.93
C VAL A 594 13.53 -22.23 2.42
N ASP A 595 12.83 -22.89 3.34
CA ASP A 595 13.20 -24.23 3.82
C ASP A 595 13.06 -25.30 2.73
N GLU A 596 12.02 -25.22 1.90
CA GLU A 596 11.87 -26.05 0.70
C GLU A 596 13.00 -25.80 -0.31
N TYR A 597 13.38 -24.54 -0.53
CA TYR A 597 14.51 -24.19 -1.38
C TYR A 597 15.82 -24.80 -0.89
N ILE A 598 16.12 -24.65 0.41
CA ILE A 598 17.31 -25.25 1.04
C ILE A 598 17.31 -26.77 0.78
N LYS A 599 16.22 -27.47 1.14
CA LYS A 599 16.09 -28.92 0.93
C LYS A 599 16.28 -29.34 -0.53
N SER A 600 15.86 -28.52 -1.49
CA SER A 600 16.01 -28.85 -2.93
C SER A 600 17.43 -28.68 -3.47
N LYS A 601 18.32 -28.00 -2.73
CA LYS A 601 19.69 -27.67 -3.14
C LYS A 601 20.77 -28.32 -2.25
N SER A 602 20.43 -28.65 -1.00
CA SER A 602 21.23 -29.50 -0.10
C SER A 602 21.53 -30.82 -0.76
#